data_AF-A0A0M4SUR8-F1
#
_entry.id   AF-A0A0M4SUR8-F1
#
_cell.length_a   1.000
_cell.length_b   1.000
_cell.length_c   1.000
_cell.angle_alpha   90.00
_cell.angle_beta   90.00
_cell.angle_gamma   90.00
#
_symmetry.space_group_name_H-M   'P 1'
#
loop_
_entity.id
_entity.type
_entity.pdbx_description
1 polymer ?
#
loop_
_entity_poly.entity_id
_entity_poly.type
_entity_poly.pdbx_seq_one_letter_code
_entity_poly.pdbx_strand_id
1 'polypeptide(L)'
;MKLQELKAKVYELAGVNTTKQLKAKYGEIKTLDMRLKASWEKTLIIVQKQHSEFEDWLENPPEEYKEIFSQIAETSQKYDQKSAETKQLVREVLSIANNLEDIAEEFQKEADQITQEIEINREISKKARLN
;
A
#
# COMPACT_ATOMS: atom_id res chain seq x y z
N MET A 1 18.02 44.04 12.26
CA MET A 1 18.22 42.74 12.96
C MET A 1 19.61 42.66 13.55
N LYS A 2 19.73 42.19 14.79
CA LYS A 2 21.01 41.85 15.43
C LYS A 2 21.59 40.59 14.79
N LEU A 3 22.90 40.39 14.88
CA LEU A 3 23.58 39.26 14.25
C LEU A 3 23.09 37.89 14.78
N GLN A 4 22.77 37.80 16.07
CA GLN A 4 22.24 36.57 16.68
C GLN A 4 20.84 36.22 16.16
N GLU A 5 19.95 37.21 16.05
CA GLU A 5 18.61 37.05 15.45
C GLU A 5 18.72 36.58 14.00
N LEU A 6 19.69 37.12 13.25
CA LEU A 6 19.94 36.74 11.86
C LEU A 6 20.41 35.32 11.70
N LYS A 7 21.30 34.86 12.59
CA LYS A 7 21.74 33.46 12.62
C LYS A 7 20.58 32.53 12.94
N ALA A 8 19.80 32.84 13.98
CA ALA A 8 18.67 32.03 14.41
C ALA A 8 17.65 31.87 13.26
N LYS A 9 17.26 32.97 12.62
CA LYS A 9 16.32 32.95 11.49
C LYS A 9 16.82 32.15 10.29
N VAL A 10 18.10 32.28 9.95
CA VAL A 10 18.71 31.52 8.85
C VAL A 10 18.73 30.03 9.16
N TYR A 11 19.10 29.66 10.39
CA TYR A 11 19.11 28.27 10.84
C TYR A 11 17.73 27.64 10.87
N GLU A 12 16.73 28.38 11.36
CA GLU A 12 15.33 27.96 11.39
C GLU A 12 14.81 27.70 9.96
N LEU A 13 14.92 28.69 9.06
CA LEU A 13 14.46 28.54 7.67
C LEU A 13 15.20 27.43 6.92
N ALA A 14 16.48 27.23 7.21
CA ALA A 14 17.28 26.18 6.59
C ALA A 14 17.06 24.80 7.23
N GLY A 15 16.43 24.71 8.41
CA GLY A 15 16.31 23.47 9.19
C GLY A 15 17.67 22.90 9.62
N VAL A 16 18.63 23.75 9.98
CA VAL A 16 19.98 23.34 10.38
C VAL A 16 20.42 24.05 11.65
N ASN A 17 21.32 23.44 12.43
CA ASN A 17 21.74 23.99 13.73
C ASN A 17 23.17 24.55 13.70
N THR A 18 23.90 24.35 12.61
CA THR A 18 25.31 24.75 12.51
C THR A 18 25.65 25.35 11.16
N THR A 19 26.64 26.26 11.16
CA THR A 19 27.18 26.83 9.91
C THR A 19 27.76 25.77 8.98
N LYS A 20 28.29 24.66 9.53
CA LYS A 20 28.82 23.55 8.72
C LYS A 20 27.71 22.86 7.93
N GLN A 21 26.58 22.56 8.58
CA GLN A 21 25.40 21.98 7.92
C GLN A 21 24.81 22.95 6.90
N LEU A 22 24.71 24.24 7.26
CA LEU A 22 24.24 25.29 6.36
C LEU A 22 25.07 25.34 5.07
N LYS A 23 26.41 25.38 5.18
CA LYS A 23 27.31 25.39 4.02
C LYS A 23 27.34 24.08 3.22
N ALA A 24 26.96 22.96 3.83
CA ALA A 24 26.82 21.70 3.14
C ALA A 24 25.53 21.66 2.31
N LYS A 25 24.43 22.22 2.84
CA LYS A 25 23.13 22.28 2.18
C LYS A 25 23.07 23.32 1.06
N TYR A 26 23.70 24.48 1.26
CA TYR A 26 23.70 25.59 0.31
C TYR A 26 25.10 25.81 -0.25
N GLY A 27 25.36 25.34 -1.47
CA GLY A 27 26.69 25.46 -2.10
C GLY A 27 27.14 26.92 -2.31
N GLU A 28 26.20 27.82 -2.58
CA GLU A 28 26.43 29.25 -2.86
C GLU A 28 27.04 30.01 -1.68
N ILE A 29 26.86 29.52 -0.45
CA ILE A 29 27.37 30.18 0.77
C ILE A 29 28.66 29.55 1.29
N LYS A 30 29.18 28.50 0.62
CA LYS A 30 30.32 27.72 1.08
C LYS A 30 31.57 28.59 1.29
N THR A 31 31.78 29.56 0.41
CA THR A 31 32.92 30.50 0.41
C THR A 31 32.72 31.73 1.30
N LEU A 32 31.50 31.98 1.81
CA LEU A 32 31.21 33.17 2.60
C LEU A 32 31.87 33.11 3.98
N ASP A 33 32.41 34.24 4.45
CA ASP A 33 32.89 34.37 5.82
C ASP A 33 31.71 34.64 6.77
N MET A 34 31.30 33.60 7.49
CA MET A 34 30.15 33.62 8.42
C MET A 34 30.47 34.28 9.77
N ARG A 35 31.62 34.96 9.89
CA ARG A 35 31.88 35.91 10.99
C ARG A 35 31.25 37.28 10.69
N LEU A 36 31.05 37.61 9.41
CA LEU A 36 30.55 38.90 8.96
C LEU A 36 29.02 38.92 8.87
N LYS A 37 28.39 39.99 9.37
CA LYS A 37 26.94 40.18 9.28
C LYS A 37 26.43 40.18 7.83
N ALA A 38 27.16 40.85 6.92
CA ALA A 38 26.82 40.90 5.50
C ALA A 38 26.72 39.51 4.85
N SER A 39 27.55 38.56 5.28
CA SER A 39 27.48 37.17 4.80
C SER A 39 26.18 36.50 5.22
N TRP A 40 25.75 36.71 6.47
CA TRP A 40 24.48 36.18 6.96
C TRP A 40 23.27 36.80 6.29
N GLU A 41 23.33 38.09 5.95
CA GLU A 41 22.26 38.77 5.20
C GLU A 41 22.13 38.19 3.79
N LYS A 42 23.25 37.95 3.10
CA LYS A 42 23.28 37.23 1.82
C LYS A 42 22.75 35.81 1.94
N THR A 43 23.16 35.08 2.97
CA THR A 43 22.67 33.72 3.22
C THR A 43 21.17 33.69 3.46
N LEU A 44 20.62 34.65 4.22
CA LEU A 44 19.18 34.74 4.44
C LEU A 44 18.41 34.88 3.12
N ILE A 45 18.89 35.73 2.21
CA ILE A 45 18.27 35.92 0.89
C ILE A 45 18.27 34.62 0.08
N ILE A 46 19.42 33.91 0.06
CA ILE A 46 19.55 32.63 -0.66
C ILE A 46 18.60 31.58 -0.09
N VAL A 47 18.55 31.45 1.24
CA VAL A 47 17.67 30.48 1.91
C VAL A 47 16.20 30.82 1.67
N GLN A 48 15.82 32.10 1.77
CA GLN A 48 14.45 32.55 1.50
C GLN A 48 14.02 32.28 0.06
N LYS A 49 14.90 32.52 -0.91
CA LYS A 49 14.62 32.25 -2.32
C LYS A 49 14.34 30.76 -2.54
N GLN A 50 15.23 29.88 -2.09
CA GLN A 50 15.02 28.44 -2.25
C GLN A 50 13.80 27.91 -1.49
N HIS A 51 13.50 28.48 -0.32
CA HIS A 51 12.28 28.11 0.41
C HIS A 51 11.03 28.52 -0.37
N SER A 52 11.00 29.73 -0.94
CA SER A 52 9.89 30.19 -1.79
C SER A 52 9.73 29.34 -3.06
N GLU A 53 10.83 28.94 -3.71
CA GLU A 53 10.79 28.06 -4.88
C GLU A 53 10.23 26.67 -4.52
N PHE A 54 10.53 26.17 -3.32
CA PHE A 54 9.99 24.91 -2.83
C PHE A 54 8.49 25.00 -2.51
N GLU A 55 8.03 26.07 -1.85
CA GLU A 55 6.60 26.28 -1.61
C GLU A 55 5.83 26.42 -2.93
N ASP A 56 6.36 27.15 -3.90
CA ASP A 56 5.75 27.25 -5.25
C ASP A 56 5.70 25.89 -5.95
N TRP A 57 6.75 25.07 -5.82
CA TRP A 57 6.74 23.70 -6.33
C TRP A 57 5.71 22.81 -5.62
N LEU A 58 5.46 23.00 -4.32
CA LEU A 58 4.44 22.25 -3.58
C LEU A 58 3.02 22.64 -4.00
N GLU A 59 2.77 23.93 -4.21
CA GLU A 59 1.48 24.43 -4.69
C GLU A 59 1.25 24.04 -6.16
N ASN A 60 2.31 24.12 -6.98
CA ASN A 60 2.28 23.91 -8.42
C ASN A 60 3.34 22.89 -8.85
N PRO A 61 3.18 21.60 -8.48
CA PRO A 61 4.15 20.60 -8.86
C PRO A 61 4.17 20.44 -10.39
N PRO A 62 5.34 20.17 -10.98
CA PRO A 62 5.47 19.91 -12.41
C PRO A 62 4.51 18.80 -12.85
N GLU A 63 3.99 18.95 -14.07
CA GLU A 63 2.92 18.09 -14.59
C GLU A 63 3.32 16.61 -14.60
N GLU A 64 4.61 16.32 -14.89
CA GLU A 64 5.17 14.97 -14.85
C GLU A 64 4.94 14.28 -13.50
N TYR A 65 5.08 14.99 -12.38
CA TYR A 65 4.84 14.42 -11.06
C TYR A 65 3.35 14.20 -10.81
N LYS A 66 2.49 15.15 -11.21
CA LYS A 66 1.03 14.98 -11.09
C LYS A 66 0.54 13.76 -11.85
N GLU A 67 1.04 13.57 -13.07
CA GLU A 67 0.70 12.43 -13.90
C GLU A 67 1.14 11.12 -13.25
N ILE A 68 2.39 11.03 -12.78
CA ILE A 68 2.90 9.83 -12.10
C ILE A 68 2.06 9.49 -10.87
N PHE A 69 1.74 10.47 -10.02
CA PHE A 69 0.92 10.22 -8.84
C PHE A 69 -0.52 9.82 -9.19
N SER A 70 -1.09 10.39 -10.26
CA SER A 70 -2.39 9.97 -10.78
C SER A 70 -2.37 8.53 -11.27
N GLN A 71 -1.34 8.13 -12.03
CA GLN A 71 -1.17 6.76 -12.52
C GLN A 71 -0.98 5.76 -11.37
N ILE A 72 -0.24 6.14 -10.33
CA ILE A 72 -0.07 5.34 -9.11
C ILE A 72 -1.43 5.15 -8.44
N ALA A 73 -2.19 6.23 -8.21
CA ALA A 73 -3.49 6.17 -7.57
C ALA A 73 -4.47 5.26 -8.35
N GLU A 74 -4.53 5.43 -9.67
CA GLU A 74 -5.38 4.61 -10.54
C GLU A 74 -4.97 3.12 -10.50
N THR A 75 -3.68 2.84 -10.58
CA THR A 75 -3.16 1.46 -10.56
C THR A 75 -3.41 0.79 -9.22
N SER A 76 -3.20 1.51 -8.10
CA SER A 76 -3.51 1.02 -6.75
C SER A 76 -4.99 0.72 -6.59
N GLN A 77 -5.87 1.60 -7.06
CA GLN A 77 -7.32 1.37 -7.00
C GLN A 77 -7.74 0.12 -7.80
N LYS A 78 -7.21 -0.06 -9.01
CA LYS A 78 -7.46 -1.25 -9.83
C LYS A 78 -6.97 -2.53 -9.15
N TYR A 79 -5.80 -2.47 -8.50
CA TYR A 79 -5.27 -3.60 -7.74
C TYR A 79 -6.19 -3.97 -6.57
N ASP A 80 -6.64 -2.99 -5.79
CA ASP A 80 -7.52 -3.20 -4.64
C ASP A 80 -8.85 -3.84 -5.05
N GLN A 81 -9.44 -3.35 -6.16
CA GLN A 81 -10.65 -3.94 -6.75
C GLN A 81 -10.43 -5.41 -7.13
N LYS A 82 -9.36 -5.70 -7.88
CA LYS A 82 -9.05 -7.07 -8.30
C LYS A 82 -8.74 -8.01 -7.12
N SER A 83 -8.11 -7.47 -6.07
CA SER A 83 -7.83 -8.20 -4.83
C SER A 83 -9.14 -8.56 -4.10
N ALA A 84 -10.09 -7.62 -4.04
CA ALA A 84 -11.41 -7.87 -3.46
C ALA A 84 -12.20 -8.93 -4.26
N GLU A 85 -12.23 -8.83 -5.59
CA GLU A 85 -12.85 -9.81 -6.48
C GLU A 85 -12.23 -11.20 -6.29
N THR A 86 -10.90 -11.28 -6.23
CA THR A 86 -10.20 -12.56 -6.02
C THR A 86 -10.59 -13.20 -4.69
N LYS A 87 -10.67 -12.40 -3.61
CA LYS A 87 -11.10 -12.90 -2.29
C LYS A 87 -12.54 -13.41 -2.32
N GLN A 88 -13.43 -12.75 -3.07
CA GLN A 88 -14.80 -13.22 -3.24
C GLN A 88 -14.82 -14.56 -4.00
N LEU A 89 -14.12 -14.65 -5.13
CA LEU A 89 -14.04 -15.89 -5.92
C LEU A 89 -13.50 -17.07 -5.10
N VAL A 90 -12.49 -16.84 -4.26
CA VAL A 90 -11.96 -17.88 -3.36
C VAL A 90 -13.04 -18.40 -2.40
N ARG A 91 -13.88 -17.51 -1.84
CA ARG A 91 -14.99 -17.91 -0.96
C ARG A 91 -16.03 -18.73 -1.72
N GLU A 92 -16.36 -18.33 -2.94
CA GLU A 92 -17.30 -19.05 -3.79
C GLU A 92 -16.78 -20.45 -4.14
N VAL A 93 -15.50 -20.57 -4.51
CA VAL A 93 -14.86 -21.86 -4.79
C VAL A 93 -14.90 -22.78 -3.56
N LEU A 94 -14.60 -22.26 -2.37
CA LEU A 94 -14.69 -23.05 -1.14
C LEU A 94 -16.12 -23.50 -0.83
N SER A 95 -17.11 -22.64 -1.05
CA SER A 95 -18.51 -23.01 -0.88
C SER A 95 -18.92 -24.11 -1.87
N ILE A 96 -18.48 -24.03 -3.12
CA ILE A 96 -18.76 -25.05 -4.13
C ILE A 96 -18.09 -26.38 -3.73
N ALA A 97 -16.85 -26.35 -3.27
CA ALA A 97 -16.13 -27.54 -2.84
C ALA A 97 -16.85 -28.24 -1.67
N ASN A 98 -17.27 -27.49 -0.65
CA ASN A 98 -18.03 -28.05 0.47
C ASN A 98 -19.37 -28.67 0.00
N ASN A 99 -20.11 -27.97 -0.85
CA ASN A 99 -21.37 -28.50 -1.38
C ASN A 99 -21.16 -29.79 -2.19
N LEU A 100 -20.06 -29.89 -2.95
CA LEU A 100 -19.72 -31.11 -3.70
C LEU A 100 -19.37 -32.27 -2.77
N GLU A 101 -18.69 -31.99 -1.66
CA GLU A 101 -18.39 -33.00 -0.63
C GLU A 101 -19.67 -33.51 0.03
N ASP A 102 -20.59 -32.63 0.41
CA ASP A 102 -21.89 -32.99 0.97
C ASP A 102 -22.69 -33.89 0.00
N ILE A 103 -22.76 -33.50 -1.28
CA ILE A 103 -23.45 -34.29 -2.31
C ILE A 103 -22.79 -35.66 -2.51
N ALA A 104 -21.46 -35.73 -2.49
CA ALA A 104 -20.74 -36.99 -2.64
C ALA A 104 -21.02 -37.93 -1.46
N GLU A 105 -21.09 -37.41 -0.23
CA GLU A 105 -21.49 -38.19 0.94
C GLU A 105 -22.93 -38.70 0.84
N GLU A 106 -23.86 -37.87 0.37
CA GLU A 106 -25.25 -38.28 0.15
C GLU A 106 -25.36 -39.41 -0.86
N PHE A 107 -24.67 -39.31 -2.00
CA PHE A 107 -24.64 -40.38 -3.00
C PHE A 107 -24.04 -41.67 -2.46
N GLN A 108 -22.98 -41.59 -1.66
CA GLN A 108 -22.39 -42.78 -1.04
C GLN A 108 -23.36 -43.45 -0.07
N LYS A 109 -24.05 -42.66 0.78
CA LYS A 109 -25.07 -43.17 1.71
C LYS A 109 -26.23 -43.84 0.95
N GLU A 110 -26.70 -43.25 -0.13
CA GLU A 110 -27.77 -43.82 -0.96
C GLU A 110 -27.33 -45.12 -1.65
N ALA A 111 -26.10 -45.16 -2.19
CA ALA A 111 -25.55 -46.38 -2.80
C ALA A 111 -25.42 -47.53 -1.78
N ASP A 112 -24.99 -47.23 -0.56
CA ASP A 112 -24.89 -48.21 0.53
C ASP A 112 -26.28 -48.74 0.92
N GLN A 113 -27.30 -47.87 1.00
CA GLN A 113 -28.68 -48.26 1.28
C GLN A 113 -29.24 -49.20 0.19
N ILE A 114 -29.06 -48.86 -1.09
CA ILE A 114 -29.49 -49.70 -2.21
C ILE A 114 -28.80 -51.07 -2.15
N THR A 115 -27.51 -51.10 -1.84
CA THR A 115 -26.75 -52.35 -1.71
C THR A 115 -27.32 -53.24 -0.59
N GLN A 116 -27.67 -52.65 0.55
CA GLN A 116 -28.32 -53.36 1.66
C GLN A 116 -29.71 -53.90 1.27
N GLU A 117 -30.54 -53.10 0.60
CA GLU A 117 -31.87 -53.54 0.14
C GLU A 117 -31.79 -54.70 -0.86
N ILE A 118 -30.83 -54.67 -1.79
CA ILE A 118 -30.59 -55.77 -2.73
C ILE A 118 -30.23 -57.06 -2.00
N GLU A 119 -29.37 -56.99 -0.98
CA GLU A 119 -28.94 -58.16 -0.22
C GLU A 119 -30.10 -58.75 0.61
N ILE A 120 -30.88 -57.90 1.26
CA ILE A 120 -32.10 -58.32 1.99
C ILE A 120 -33.07 -59.02 1.04
N ASN A 121 -33.34 -58.44 -0.13
CA ASN A 121 -34.24 -59.03 -1.13
C ASN A 121 -33.73 -60.37 -1.67
N ARG A 122 -32.42 -60.53 -1.84
CA ARG A 122 -31.79 -61.81 -2.21
C ARG A 122 -32.05 -62.88 -1.16
N GLU A 123 -31.85 -62.57 0.12
CA GLU A 123 -32.04 -63.53 1.20
C GLU A 123 -33.52 -63.92 1.37
N ILE A 124 -34.44 -62.97 1.24
CA ILE A 124 -35.89 -63.24 1.22
C ILE A 124 -36.23 -64.18 0.05
N SER A 125 -35.73 -63.89 -1.14
CA SER A 125 -35.98 -64.71 -2.34
C SER A 125 -35.41 -66.13 -2.21
N LYS A 126 -34.24 -66.31 -1.60
CA LYS A 126 -33.67 -67.63 -1.31
C LYS A 126 -34.56 -68.42 -0.36
N LYS A 127 -35.01 -67.80 0.75
CA LYS A 127 -35.91 -68.44 1.71
C LYS A 127 -37.26 -68.82 1.10
N ALA A 128 -37.82 -67.98 0.23
CA ALA A 128 -39.07 -68.25 -0.45
C ALA A 128 -39.00 -69.43 -1.43
N ARG A 129 -37.81 -69.74 -1.98
CA ARG A 129 -37.59 -70.90 -2.88
C ARG A 129 -37.34 -72.22 -2.13
N LEU A 130 -37.05 -72.16 -0.83
CA LEU A 130 -36.75 -73.31 0.01
C LEU A 130 -37.95 -73.80 0.82
N ASN A 131 -39.06 -73.04 0.81
CA ASN A 131 -40.38 -73.43 1.34
C ASN A 131 -41.31 -73.83 0.19
#